data_AF-A0A957B782-F1
#
_entry.id   AF-A0A957B782-F1
#
_cell.length_a   1.000
_cell.length_b   1.000
_cell.length_c   1.000
_cell.angle_alpha   90.00
_cell.angle_beta   90.00
_cell.angle_gamma   90.00
#
_symmetry.space_group_name_H-M   'P 1'
#
loop_
_entity.id
_entity.type
_entity.pdbx_description
1 polymer ?
#
loop_
_entity_poly.entity_id
_entity_poly.type
_entity_poly.pdbx_seq_one_letter_code
_entity_poly.pdbx_strand_id
1 'polypeptide(L)'
;NNVYLIDWDAPIMAPPERDLFFLKQWPMAMENYQNMMDYPELDVRVMHYYTLEWDLQEVVEFGERILYGDHDERQNEHDWTELEAHLKEFGYL
;
A
#
# COMPACT_ATOMS: atom_id res chain seq x y z
N ASN A 1 -21.11 13.61 9.87
CA ASN A 1 -20.38 12.44 9.33
C ASN A 1 -18.96 12.51 9.84
N ASN A 2 -18.56 11.51 10.63
CA ASN A 2 -17.20 11.41 11.14
C ASN A 2 -16.46 10.34 10.34
N VAL A 3 -15.17 10.56 10.09
CA VAL A 3 -14.26 9.58 9.50
C VAL A 3 -13.47 8.94 10.64
N TYR A 4 -13.27 7.63 10.56
CA TYR A 4 -12.50 6.86 11.54
C TYR A 4 -11.41 6.07 10.81
N LEU A 5 -10.19 6.11 11.34
CA LEU A 5 -9.09 5.24 10.92
C LEU A 5 -9.09 4.00 11.83
N ILE A 6 -9.18 2.82 11.22
CA ILE A 6 -9.15 1.52 11.90
C ILE A 6 -7.82 0.82 11.61
N ASP A 7 -7.63 -0.37 12.18
CA ASP A 7 -6.46 -1.23 11.93
C ASP A 7 -5.12 -0.66 12.44
N TRP A 8 -5.04 -0.54 13.78
CA TRP A 8 -3.89 0.01 14.50
C TRP A 8 -3.06 -1.06 15.22
N ASP A 9 -3.02 -2.28 14.70
CA ASP A 9 -2.34 -3.41 15.33
C ASP A 9 -0.81 -3.37 15.15
N ALA A 10 -0.32 -2.81 14.04
CA ALA A 10 1.10 -2.77 13.68
C ALA A 10 1.64 -1.37 13.30
N PRO A 11 1.46 -0.31 14.12
CA PRO A 11 2.03 0.99 13.83
C PRO A 11 3.56 0.98 13.94
N ILE A 12 4.23 1.71 13.06
CA ILE A 12 5.68 1.85 13.04
C ILE A 12 6.11 3.32 13.07
N MET A 13 7.35 3.57 13.49
CA MET A 13 8.01 4.87 13.30
C MET A 13 8.67 4.89 11.92
N ALA A 14 8.20 5.73 11.02
CA ALA A 14 8.70 5.85 9.66
C ALA A 14 8.61 7.30 9.15
N PRO A 15 9.32 7.65 8.06
CA PRO A 15 9.01 8.86 7.29
C PRO A 15 7.53 8.92 6.89
N PRO A 16 6.92 10.12 6.83
CA PRO A 16 5.51 10.29 6.53
C PRO A 16 5.10 9.77 5.15
N GLU A 17 6.05 9.67 4.23
CA GLU A 17 5.89 9.03 2.92
C GLU A 17 5.35 7.59 3.03
N ARG A 18 5.55 6.89 4.16
CA ARG A 18 4.99 5.55 4.41
C ARG A 18 3.46 5.55 4.37
N ASP A 19 2.81 6.58 4.87
CA ASP A 19 1.36 6.68 4.83
C ASP A 19 0.91 7.44 3.57
N LEU A 20 1.66 8.46 3.18
CA LEU A 20 1.28 9.37 2.09
C LEU A 20 1.32 8.70 0.71
N PHE A 21 2.11 7.64 0.49
CA PHE A 21 2.09 6.95 -0.80
C PHE A 21 0.75 6.30 -1.13
N PHE A 22 -0.06 5.94 -0.13
CA PHE A 22 -1.44 5.48 -0.32
C PHE A 22 -2.41 6.59 -0.71
N LEU A 23 -2.01 7.84 -0.50
CA LEU A 23 -2.82 9.04 -0.77
C LEU A 23 -2.31 9.80 -2.01
N LYS A 24 -1.33 9.26 -2.74
CA LYS A 24 -0.69 9.92 -3.90
C LYS A 24 -1.68 10.30 -5.01
N GLN A 25 -2.79 9.59 -5.11
CA GLN A 25 -3.90 9.84 -6.03
C GLN A 25 -4.82 10.99 -5.59
N TRP A 26 -4.63 11.54 -4.39
CA TRP A 26 -5.41 12.65 -3.83
C TRP A 26 -4.52 13.87 -3.57
N PRO A 27 -4.24 14.71 -4.59
CA PRO A 27 -3.37 15.88 -4.46
C PRO A 27 -3.72 16.79 -3.28
N MET A 28 -5.02 16.99 -3.01
CA MET A 28 -5.51 17.78 -1.88
C MET A 28 -5.03 17.23 -0.52
N ALA A 29 -4.97 15.90 -0.35
CA ALA A 29 -4.50 15.30 0.90
C ALA A 29 -3.01 15.57 1.10
N MET A 30 -2.22 15.44 0.03
CA MET A 30 -0.77 15.69 0.03
C MET A 30 -0.46 17.16 0.34
N GLU A 31 -1.12 18.09 -0.36
CA GLU A 31 -0.96 19.53 -0.14
C GLU A 31 -1.36 19.93 1.29
N ASN A 32 -2.50 19.43 1.79
CA ASN A 32 -2.95 19.72 3.14
C ASN A 32 -1.96 19.20 4.19
N TYR A 33 -1.43 17.99 4.01
CA TYR A 33 -0.43 17.44 4.93
C TYR A 33 0.82 18.32 5.02
N GLN A 34 1.40 18.68 3.87
CA GLN A 34 2.60 19.52 3.82
C GLN A 34 2.36 20.89 4.49
N ASN A 35 1.21 21.51 4.22
CA ASN A 35 0.82 22.79 4.81
C ASN A 35 0.60 22.71 6.32
N MET A 36 -0.01 21.63 6.82
CA MET A 36 -0.33 21.47 8.24
C MET A 36 0.89 21.11 9.09
N MET A 37 1.83 20.36 8.53
CA MET A 37 2.96 19.79 9.26
C MET A 37 4.25 20.61 9.13
N ASP A 38 4.22 21.73 8.38
CA ASP A 38 5.41 22.51 8.00
C ASP A 38 6.53 21.60 7.46
N TYR A 39 6.12 20.59 6.67
CA TYR A 39 7.02 19.54 6.21
C TYR A 39 7.59 19.92 4.84
N PRO A 40 8.89 20.22 4.73
CA PRO A 40 9.48 20.81 3.55
C PRO A 40 9.67 19.75 2.46
N GLU A 41 8.66 19.63 1.60
CA GLU A 41 8.62 18.78 0.40
C GLU A 41 8.74 17.26 0.66
N LEU A 42 7.88 16.47 0.01
CA LEU A 42 7.93 15.01 0.14
C LEU A 42 9.11 14.44 -0.65
N ASP A 43 9.87 13.51 -0.05
CA ASP A 43 10.97 12.87 -0.78
C ASP A 43 10.42 11.84 -1.77
N VAL A 44 10.43 12.20 -3.05
CA VAL A 44 9.95 11.36 -4.15
C VAL A 44 10.67 10.00 -4.19
N ARG A 45 11.93 9.91 -3.76
CA ARG A 45 12.67 8.64 -3.73
C ARG A 45 12.14 7.73 -2.62
N VAL A 46 11.79 8.31 -1.48
CA VAL A 46 11.18 7.56 -0.36
C VAL A 46 9.77 7.10 -0.74
N MET A 47 8.99 7.96 -1.41
CA MET A 47 7.68 7.58 -1.97
C MET A 47 7.79 6.42 -2.97
N HIS A 48 8.78 6.48 -3.86
CA HIS A 48 9.03 5.41 -4.82
C HIS A 48 9.49 4.11 -4.14
N TYR A 49 10.36 4.21 -3.14
CA TYR A 49 10.77 3.09 -2.31
C TYR A 49 9.57 2.37 -1.68
N TYR A 50 8.65 3.11 -1.05
CA TYR A 50 7.46 2.49 -0.44
C TYR A 50 6.48 1.91 -1.45
N THR A 51 6.42 2.45 -2.67
CA THR A 51 5.65 1.81 -3.73
C THR A 51 6.24 0.44 -4.08
N LEU A 52 7.56 0.36 -4.32
CA LEU A 52 8.22 -0.91 -4.64
C LEU A 52 8.17 -1.92 -3.49
N GLU A 53 8.31 -1.44 -2.25
CA GLU A 53 8.26 -2.28 -1.07
C GLU A 53 6.86 -2.87 -0.86
N TRP A 54 5.81 -2.06 -1.06
CA TRP A 54 4.44 -2.52 -1.05
C TRP A 54 4.16 -3.57 -2.14
N ASP A 55 4.60 -3.30 -3.38
CA ASP A 55 4.42 -4.25 -4.49
C ASP A 55 5.09 -5.60 -4.19
N LEU A 56 6.28 -5.58 -3.59
CA LEU A 56 6.98 -6.80 -3.18
C LEU A 56 6.24 -7.53 -2.05
N GLN A 57 5.72 -6.79 -1.07
CA GLN A 57 4.93 -7.33 0.03
C GLN A 57 3.69 -8.05 -0.50
N GLU A 58 2.94 -7.43 -1.42
CA GLU A 58 1.76 -8.03 -2.06
C GLU A 58 2.09 -9.36 -2.75
N VAL A 59 3.19 -9.42 -3.51
CA VAL A 59 3.66 -10.65 -4.16
C VAL A 59 3.98 -11.75 -3.14
N VAL A 60 4.68 -11.39 -2.05
CA VAL A 60 5.04 -12.35 -1.02
C VAL A 60 3.80 -12.84 -0.28
N GLU A 61 2.92 -11.95 0.17
CA GLU A 61 1.75 -12.31 0.97
C GLU A 61 0.72 -13.11 0.18
N PHE A 62 0.40 -12.72 -1.06
CA PHE A 62 -0.48 -13.52 -1.91
C PHE A 62 0.19 -14.84 -2.31
N GLY A 63 1.50 -14.82 -2.61
CA GLY A 63 2.26 -16.02 -2.91
C GLY A 63 2.24 -17.02 -1.76
N GLU A 64 2.43 -16.56 -0.52
CA GLU A 64 2.37 -17.40 0.67
C GLU A 64 0.96 -17.97 0.90
N ARG A 65 -0.07 -17.14 0.77
CA ARG A 65 -1.47 -17.58 0.91
C ARG A 65 -1.86 -18.65 -0.10
N ILE A 66 -1.45 -18.50 -1.36
CA ILE A 66 -1.78 -19.44 -2.45
C ILE A 66 -0.96 -20.74 -2.33
N LEU A 67 0.35 -20.64 -2.05
CA LEU A 67 1.26 -21.80 -2.11
C LEU A 67 1.30 -22.60 -0.80
N TYR A 68 1.11 -21.93 0.34
CA TYR A 68 1.29 -22.52 1.66
C TYR A 68 0.06 -22.39 2.56
N GLY A 69 -0.97 -21.64 2.15
CA GLY A 69 -2.24 -21.57 2.87
C GLY A 69 -3.04 -22.87 2.76
N ASP A 70 -3.67 -23.28 3.85
CA ASP A 70 -4.65 -24.38 3.86
C ASP A 70 -6.04 -23.83 3.50
N HIS A 71 -6.14 -23.29 2.29
CA HIS A 71 -7.37 -22.68 1.77
C HIS A 71 -8.04 -23.56 0.72
N ASP A 72 -9.32 -23.33 0.48
CA ASP A 72 -10.01 -23.98 -0.63
C ASP A 72 -9.60 -23.35 -1.98
N GLU A 73 -9.91 -24.07 -3.07
CA GLU A 73 -9.57 -23.65 -4.43
C GLU A 73 -10.16 -22.28 -4.78
N ARG A 74 -11.34 -21.96 -4.23
CA ARG A 74 -12.02 -20.68 -4.46
C ARG A 74 -11.26 -19.51 -3.84
N GLN A 75 -10.72 -19.68 -2.63
CA GLN A 75 -9.90 -18.65 -2.00
C GLN A 75 -8.58 -18.45 -2.77
N ASN A 76 -7.96 -19.52 -3.26
CA ASN A 76 -6.76 -19.42 -4.07
C ASN A 76 -7.01 -18.68 -5.40
N GLU A 77 -8.15 -18.93 -6.05
CA GLU A 77 -8.55 -18.20 -7.26
C GLU A 77 -8.80 -16.71 -6.98
N HIS A 78 -9.42 -16.41 -5.85
CA HIS A 78 -9.64 -15.03 -5.40
C HIS A 78 -8.30 -14.32 -5.17
N ASP A 79 -7.42 -14.93 -4.39
CA ASP A 79 -6.09 -14.40 -4.07
C ASP A 79 -5.24 -14.20 -5.33
N TRP A 80 -5.33 -15.12 -6.30
CA TRP A 80 -4.68 -14.97 -7.60
C TRP A 80 -5.25 -13.78 -8.39
N THR A 81 -6.58 -13.60 -8.38
CA THR A 81 -7.24 -12.50 -9.10
C THR A 81 -6.82 -11.14 -8.56
N GLU A 82 -6.75 -11.00 -7.23
CA GLU A 82 -6.30 -9.77 -6.58
C GLU A 82 -4.83 -9.47 -6.89
N LEU A 83 -3.95 -10.47 -6.79
CA LEU A 83 -2.54 -10.30 -7.15
C LEU A 83 -2.37 -9.92 -8.63
N GLU A 84 -3.09 -10.57 -9.54
CA GLU A 84 -3.03 -10.26 -10.96
C GLU A 84 -3.50 -8.81 -11.24
N ALA A 85 -4.57 -8.37 -10.58
CA ALA A 85 -5.07 -6.99 -10.70
C ALA A 85 -4.02 -5.97 -10.24
N HIS A 86 -3.38 -6.22 -9.09
CA HIS A 86 -2.30 -5.39 -8.57
C HIS A 86 -1.13 -5.32 -9.56
N LEU A 87 -0.63 -6.46 -10.05
CA LEU A 87 0.50 -6.49 -10.99
C LEU A 87 0.22 -5.77 -12.31
N LYS A 88 -1.03 -5.82 -12.82
CA LYS A 88 -1.46 -5.08 -14.01
C LYS A 88 -1.54 -3.57 -13.75
N GLU A 89 -2.03 -3.15 -12.59
CA GLU A 89 -2.11 -1.73 -12.22
C GLU A 89 -0.73 -1.06 -12.28
N PHE A 90 0.32 -1.77 -11.85
CA PHE A 90 1.69 -1.28 -11.83
C PHE A 90 2.52 -1.63 -13.06
N GLY A 91 1.92 -2.29 -14.06
CA GLY A 91 2.55 -2.56 -15.36
C GLY A 91 3.62 -3.66 -15.34
N TYR A 92 3.54 -4.59 -14.39
CA TYR A 92 4.40 -5.77 -14.33
C TYR A 92 3.93 -6.92 -15.24
N LEU A 93 2.65 -6.88 -15.67
CA LEU A 93 1.99 -7.81 -16.60
C LEU A 93 1.25 -7.04 -17.69
#